data_AF-A0A1S6U7D2-F1
#
_entry.id   AF-A0A1S6U7D2-F1
#
_cell.length_a   1.000
_cell.length_b   1.000
_cell.length_c   1.000
_cell.angle_alpha   90.00
_cell.angle_beta   90.00
_cell.angle_gamma   90.00
#
_symmetry.space_group_name_H-M   'P 1'
#
loop_
_entity.id
_entity.type
_entity.pdbx_description
1 polymer ?
#
loop_
_entity_poly.entity_id
_entity_poly.type
_entity_poly.pdbx_seq_one_letter_code
_entity_poly.pdbx_strand_id
1 'polypeptide(L)'
;MARNFCLLILISYILFGSEDFIFWADLNFKNNATYSENFNISKPMVKRYGKLKFLCEINNSKDKDTKTIDYLNLNKDKLFECFSLNKTFIKSTSKKYGLNFLNETKLTINPIYFTIDFKSNSAIIFIIESE
;
A
#
# COMPACT_ATOMS: atom_id res chain seq x y z
N MET A 1 28.83 20.49 28.42
CA MET A 1 28.09 19.22 28.59
C MET A 1 26.70 19.20 27.94
N ALA A 2 26.22 20.26 27.28
CA ALA A 2 24.95 20.25 26.55
C ALA A 2 25.03 19.67 25.13
N ARG A 3 26.23 19.65 24.52
CA ARG A 3 26.43 19.27 23.12
C ARG A 3 26.18 17.78 22.83
N ASN A 4 26.52 16.88 23.76
CA ASN A 4 26.19 15.44 23.63
C ASN A 4 24.69 15.16 23.82
N PHE A 5 24.00 15.97 24.62
CA PHE A 5 22.57 15.80 24.88
C PHE A 5 21.74 16.13 23.63
N CYS A 6 22.10 17.21 22.92
CA CYS A 6 21.45 17.55 21.65
C CYS A 6 21.70 16.51 20.53
N LEU A 7 22.87 15.88 20.51
CA LEU A 7 23.17 14.81 19.54
C LEU A 7 22.32 13.55 19.78
N LEU A 8 22.11 13.17 21.04
CA LEU A 8 21.25 12.04 21.40
C LEU A 8 19.78 12.28 21.03
N ILE A 9 19.29 13.51 21.23
CA ILE A 9 17.94 13.91 20.82
C ILE A 9 17.82 13.81 19.29
N LEU A 10 18.79 14.33 18.54
CA LEU A 10 18.76 14.30 17.07
C LEU A 10 18.79 12.86 16.50
N ILE A 11 19.58 11.97 17.11
CA ILE A 11 19.67 10.56 16.71
C ILE A 11 18.36 9.81 16.99
N SER A 12 17.69 10.11 18.11
CA SER A 12 16.41 9.48 18.44
C SER A 12 15.29 9.80 17.45
N TYR A 13 15.24 11.02 16.90
CA TYR A 13 14.22 11.39 15.92
C TYR A 13 14.38 10.69 14.56
N ILE A 14 15.59 10.30 14.18
CA ILE A 14 15.85 9.61 12.91
C ILE A 14 15.38 8.15 12.96
N LEU A 15 15.36 7.55 14.15
CA LEU A 15 15.04 6.13 14.35
C LEU A 15 13.54 5.81 14.38
N PHE A 16 12.67 6.81 14.58
CA PHE A 16 11.22 6.63 14.73
C PHE A 16 10.41 7.30 13.61
N GLY A 17 10.91 7.24 12.37
CA GLY A 17 10.14 7.65 11.19
C GLY A 17 9.32 6.48 10.65
N SER A 18 7.99 6.58 10.67
CA SER A 18 7.14 5.70 9.86
C SER A 18 7.44 5.93 8.37
N GLU A 19 7.54 4.86 7.59
CA GLU A 19 7.82 4.95 6.15
C GLU A 19 6.51 5.00 5.35
N ASP A 20 6.43 5.96 4.43
CA ASP A 20 5.27 6.14 3.56
C ASP A 20 5.47 5.43 2.23
N PHE A 21 4.37 4.92 1.68
CA PHE A 21 4.32 4.18 0.43
C PHE A 21 3.10 4.59 -0.41
N ILE A 22 3.20 4.32 -1.71
CA ILE A 22 2.09 4.42 -2.65
C ILE A 22 1.80 3.03 -3.22
N PHE A 23 0.52 2.68 -3.23
CA PHE A 23 0.01 1.45 -3.82
C PHE A 23 -0.93 1.78 -4.99
N TRP A 24 -0.80 1.06 -6.09
CA TRP A 24 -1.78 1.08 -7.18
C TRP A 24 -1.80 -0.27 -7.88
N ALA A 25 -2.92 -0.57 -8.55
CA ALA A 25 -3.10 -1.81 -9.27
C ALA A 25 -3.93 -1.63 -10.54
N ASP A 26 -3.58 -2.39 -11.57
CA ASP A 26 -4.35 -2.54 -12.81
C ASP A 26 -4.54 -4.02 -13.11
N LEU A 27 -5.80 -4.45 -13.15
CA LEU A 27 -6.24 -5.80 -13.43
C LEU A 27 -7.10 -5.78 -14.70
N ASN A 28 -6.71 -6.57 -15.69
CA ASN A 28 -7.47 -6.69 -16.92
C ASN A 28 -7.92 -8.14 -17.14
N PHE A 29 -9.21 -8.27 -17.41
CA PHE A 29 -9.90 -9.53 -17.61
C PHE A 29 -10.49 -9.57 -19.01
N LYS A 30 -10.39 -10.73 -19.65
CA LYS A 30 -11.04 -11.05 -20.92
C LYS A 30 -11.80 -12.35 -20.75
N ASN A 31 -13.10 -12.33 -21.04
CA ASN A 31 -13.99 -13.49 -20.90
C ASN A 31 -13.93 -14.12 -19.50
N ASN A 32 -13.90 -13.27 -18.47
CA ASN A 32 -13.77 -13.67 -17.06
C ASN A 32 -12.45 -14.39 -16.71
N ALA A 33 -11.48 -14.45 -17.63
CA ALA A 33 -10.12 -14.90 -17.35
C ALA A 33 -9.18 -13.69 -17.22
N THR A 34 -8.28 -13.71 -16.25
CA THR A 34 -7.28 -12.67 -16.10
C THR A 34 -6.21 -12.81 -17.18
N TYR A 35 -5.86 -11.71 -17.86
CA TYR A 35 -4.76 -11.72 -18.84
C TYR A 35 -3.61 -10.78 -18.48
N SER A 36 -3.85 -9.80 -17.61
CA SER A 36 -2.82 -8.85 -17.19
C SER A 36 -3.10 -8.39 -15.77
N GLU A 37 -2.07 -8.48 -14.94
CA GLU A 37 -2.09 -8.02 -13.54
C GLU A 37 -0.83 -7.19 -13.28
N ASN A 38 -1.03 -5.92 -12.96
CA ASN A 38 0.05 -5.01 -12.58
C ASN A 38 -0.23 -4.50 -11.17
N PHE A 39 0.65 -4.85 -10.24
CA PHE A 39 0.58 -4.43 -8.86
C PHE A 39 1.90 -3.79 -8.44
N ASN A 40 1.85 -2.55 -7.97
CA ASN A 40 3.06 -1.82 -7.62
C ASN A 40 2.95 -1.18 -6.23
N ILE A 41 4.05 -1.31 -5.50
CA ILE A 41 4.28 -0.66 -4.21
C ILE A 41 5.61 0.07 -4.35
N SER A 42 5.62 1.36 -4.07
CA SER A 42 6.85 2.17 -4.13
C SER A 42 6.86 3.26 -3.07
N LYS A 43 8.03 3.86 -2.83
CA LYS A 43 8.12 5.06 -2.00
C LYS A 43 7.59 6.26 -2.80
N PRO A 44 6.77 7.13 -2.21
CA PRO A 44 6.29 8.32 -2.89
C PRO A 44 7.45 9.30 -3.10
N MET A 45 7.39 10.05 -4.21
CA MET A 45 8.42 11.04 -4.53
C MET A 45 8.35 12.29 -3.62
N VAL A 46 7.17 12.57 -3.05
CA VAL A 46 6.92 13.68 -2.14
C VAL A 46 6.17 13.14 -0.92
N LYS A 47 6.55 13.59 0.28
CA LYS A 47 5.81 13.26 1.50
C LYS A 47 4.40 13.81 1.41
N ARG A 48 3.42 12.97 1.76
CA ARG A 48 2.01 13.37 1.84
C ARG A 48 1.66 13.56 3.31
N TYR A 49 1.12 14.71 3.64
CA TYR A 49 0.58 14.98 4.97
C TYR A 49 -0.94 14.88 4.90
N GLY A 50 -1.54 14.34 5.96
CA GLY A 50 -2.97 14.10 5.99
C GLY A 50 -3.37 13.27 7.21
N LYS A 51 -4.67 13.04 7.35
CA LYS A 51 -5.21 12.26 8.46
C LYS A 51 -4.90 10.78 8.23
N LEU A 52 -4.35 10.14 9.27
CA LEU A 52 -4.15 8.70 9.28
C LEU A 52 -5.46 7.99 9.62
N LYS A 53 -5.88 7.09 8.74
CA LYS A 53 -7.05 6.23 8.93
C LYS A 53 -6.62 4.78 8.93
N PHE A 54 -6.92 4.08 10.02
CA PHE A 54 -6.67 2.64 10.11
C PHE A 54 -7.36 1.92 8.96
N LEU A 55 -6.62 1.05 8.27
CA LEU A 55 -7.14 0.20 7.21
C LEU A 55 -7.24 -1.25 7.67
N CYS A 56 -6.11 -1.84 8.06
CA CYS A 56 -6.04 -3.24 8.45
C CYS A 56 -4.77 -3.54 9.25
N GLU A 57 -4.72 -4.74 9.81
CA GLU A 57 -3.55 -5.29 10.49
C GLU A 57 -3.15 -6.62 9.82
N ILE A 58 -1.88 -6.75 9.48
CA ILE A 58 -1.30 -7.99 8.97
C ILE A 58 -0.62 -8.68 10.14
N ASN A 59 -1.18 -9.82 10.58
CA ASN A 59 -0.62 -10.64 11.65
C ASN A 59 0.63 -11.40 11.18
N ASN A 60 1.72 -10.66 11.00
CA ASN A 60 3.04 -11.18 10.70
C ASN A 60 4.10 -10.20 11.22
N SER A 61 5.16 -10.72 11.83
CA SER A 61 6.29 -9.91 12.28
C SER A 61 7.22 -9.58 11.14
N LYS A 62 7.77 -8.37 11.11
CA LYS A 62 8.91 -8.05 10.24
C LYS A 62 10.20 -8.53 10.90
N ASP A 63 11.00 -9.31 10.17
CA ASP A 63 12.37 -9.59 10.59
C ASP A 63 13.21 -8.30 10.59
N LYS A 64 14.18 -8.19 11.51
CA LYS A 64 14.95 -6.94 11.71
C LYS A 64 15.77 -6.56 10.48
N ASP A 65 16.27 -7.54 9.74
CA ASP A 65 17.15 -7.29 8.59
C ASP A 65 16.36 -7.07 7.29
N THR A 66 15.04 -7.32 7.32
CA THR A 66 14.18 -7.15 6.16
C THR A 66 13.82 -5.68 5.94
N LYS A 67 14.05 -5.16 4.73
CA LYS A 67 13.60 -3.81 4.37
C LYS A 67 12.08 -3.78 4.31
N THR A 68 11.48 -2.66 4.67
CA THR A 68 10.01 -2.50 4.67
C THR A 68 9.39 -2.80 3.30
N ILE A 69 10.04 -2.36 2.22
CA ILE A 69 9.56 -2.62 0.85
C ILE A 69 9.54 -4.11 0.51
N ASP A 70 10.51 -4.88 1.02
CA ASP A 70 10.59 -6.32 0.80
C ASP A 70 9.48 -7.02 1.59
N TYR A 71 9.25 -6.60 2.84
CA TYR A 71 8.11 -7.07 3.64
C TYR A 71 6.77 -6.80 2.95
N LEU A 72 6.58 -5.60 2.40
CA LEU A 72 5.36 -5.21 1.69
C LEU A 72 5.16 -6.05 0.43
N ASN A 73 6.22 -6.31 -0.33
CA ASN A 73 6.16 -7.17 -1.51
C ASN A 73 5.88 -8.65 -1.15
N LEU A 74 6.47 -9.17 -0.07
CA LEU A 74 6.20 -10.53 0.42
C LEU A 74 4.75 -10.72 0.90
N ASN A 75 4.11 -9.65 1.39
CA ASN A 75 2.73 -9.68 1.86
C ASN A 75 1.77 -8.97 0.89
N LYS A 76 2.12 -8.88 -0.41
CA LYS A 76 1.38 -8.11 -1.42
C LYS A 76 -0.09 -8.55 -1.54
N ASP A 77 -0.37 -9.85 -1.47
CA ASP A 77 -1.74 -10.39 -1.58
C ASP A 77 -2.62 -9.92 -0.41
N LYS A 78 -2.09 -9.98 0.81
CA LYS A 78 -2.78 -9.49 2.02
C LYS A 78 -2.99 -7.98 1.96
N LEU A 79 -1.99 -7.25 1.45
CA LEU A 79 -2.08 -5.81 1.27
C LEU A 79 -3.19 -5.46 0.26
N PHE A 80 -3.27 -6.18 -0.86
CA PHE A 80 -4.32 -6.02 -1.85
C PHE A 80 -5.70 -6.32 -1.28
N GLU A 81 -5.84 -7.36 -0.47
CA GLU A 81 -7.09 -7.69 0.24
C GLU A 81 -7.55 -6.50 1.10
N CYS A 82 -6.64 -5.91 1.88
CA CYS A 82 -6.94 -4.73 2.70
C CYS A 82 -7.49 -3.56 1.87
N PHE A 83 -6.86 -3.26 0.73
CA PHE A 83 -7.30 -2.16 -0.13
C PHE A 83 -8.59 -2.47 -0.89
N SER A 84 -8.79 -3.73 -1.28
CA SER A 84 -9.96 -4.17 -2.05
C SER A 84 -11.26 -4.10 -1.26
N LEU A 85 -11.20 -4.21 0.07
CA LEU A 85 -12.37 -4.00 0.94
C LEU A 85 -12.88 -2.55 0.87
N ASN A 86 -12.02 -1.59 0.55
CA ASN A 86 -12.39 -0.20 0.43
C ASN A 86 -12.74 0.19 -1.02
N LYS A 87 -14.01 -0.01 -1.38
CA LYS A 87 -14.55 0.18 -2.75
C LYS A 87 -14.30 1.57 -3.35
N THR A 88 -14.02 2.59 -2.55
CA THR A 88 -13.82 3.98 -3.01
C THR A 88 -12.62 4.15 -3.94
N PHE A 89 -11.62 3.28 -3.83
CA PHE A 89 -10.40 3.36 -4.65
C PHE A 89 -10.50 2.60 -5.97
N ILE A 90 -11.56 1.79 -6.14
CA ILE A 90 -11.69 0.86 -7.25
C ILE A 90 -12.53 1.48 -8.36
N LYS A 91 -11.97 1.54 -9.57
CA LYS A 91 -12.67 1.87 -10.81
C LYS A 91 -12.81 0.60 -11.63
N SER A 92 -14.02 0.28 -12.08
CA SER A 92 -14.29 -0.83 -13.00
C SER A 92 -14.86 -0.28 -14.31
N THR A 93 -14.37 -0.79 -15.43
CA THR A 93 -14.90 -0.49 -16.76
C THR A 93 -15.06 -1.78 -17.54
N SER A 94 -16.27 -2.06 -18.01
CA SER A 94 -16.57 -3.25 -18.82
C SER A 94 -16.98 -2.86 -20.24
N LYS A 95 -16.40 -3.52 -21.24
CA LYS A 95 -16.81 -3.42 -22.64
C LYS A 95 -17.32 -4.79 -23.11
N LYS A 96 -18.49 -4.79 -23.77
CA LYS A 96 -19.06 -5.97 -24.43
C LYS A 96 -19.03 -5.73 -25.93
N TYR A 97 -18.43 -6.64 -26.67
CA TYR A 97 -18.46 -6.61 -28.13
C TYR A 97 -19.50 -7.63 -28.63
N GLY A 98 -20.29 -7.26 -29.64
CA GLY A 98 -21.46 -8.02 -30.09
C GLY A 98 -21.15 -9.39 -30.73
N LEU A 99 -22.20 -10.23 -30.78
CA LEU A 99 -22.35 -11.61 -31.30
C LEU A 99 -21.35 -12.68 -30.83
N ASN A 100 -20.08 -12.35 -30.68
CA ASN A 100 -19.07 -13.20 -30.06
C ASN A 100 -18.78 -12.60 -28.68
N PHE A 101 -19.19 -13.31 -27.62
CA PHE A 101 -19.17 -12.97 -26.18
C PHE A 101 -17.80 -12.54 -25.62
N LEU A 102 -17.12 -11.59 -26.25
CA LEU A 102 -15.89 -11.00 -25.78
C LEU A 102 -16.23 -9.91 -24.77
N ASN A 103 -16.04 -10.27 -23.49
CA ASN A 103 -16.23 -9.37 -22.37
C ASN A 103 -14.85 -8.93 -21.87
N GLU A 104 -14.50 -7.66 -22.04
CA GLU A 104 -13.27 -7.10 -21.48
C GLU A 104 -13.62 -6.24 -20.28
N THR A 105 -13.05 -6.57 -19.12
CA THR A 105 -13.23 -5.81 -17.87
C THR A 105 -11.88 -5.32 -17.40
N LYS A 106 -11.77 -4.02 -17.17
CA LYS A 106 -10.60 -3.39 -16.54
C LYS A 106 -10.98 -2.95 -15.15
N LEU A 107 -10.19 -3.35 -14.15
CA LEU A 107 -10.29 -2.92 -12.77
C LEU A 107 -9.01 -2.20 -12.41
N THR A 108 -9.13 -0.93 -12.04
CA THR A 108 -8.02 -0.07 -11.64
C THR A 108 -8.22 0.38 -10.22
N ILE A 109 -7.20 0.20 -9.38
CA ILE A 109 -7.11 0.82 -8.06
C ILE A 109 -6.34 2.12 -8.21
N ASN A 110 -7.00 3.25 -7.93
CA ASN A 110 -6.35 4.56 -7.93
C ASN A 110 -5.23 4.60 -6.89
N PRO A 111 -4.18 5.43 -7.07
CA PRO A 111 -3.07 5.48 -6.14
C PRO A 111 -3.51 5.76 -4.69
N ILE A 112 -3.14 4.86 -3.79
CA ILE A 112 -3.42 4.91 -2.35
C ILE A 112 -2.12 5.22 -1.64
N TYR A 113 -2.09 6.32 -0.91
CA TYR A 113 -0.98 6.66 -0.03
C TYR A 113 -1.23 6.02 1.33
N PHE A 114 -0.24 5.30 1.83
CA PHE A 114 -0.36 4.61 3.11
C PHE A 114 0.96 4.65 3.87
N THR A 115 0.87 4.47 5.18
CA THR A 115 2.02 4.32 6.07
C THR A 115 1.86 3.02 6.86
N ILE A 116 2.97 2.50 7.34
CA ILE A 116 3.04 1.21 8.04
C ILE A 116 3.71 1.39 9.39
N ASP A 117 3.08 0.83 10.42
CA ASP A 117 3.61 0.76 11.78
C ASP A 117 3.87 -0.70 12.16
N PHE A 118 5.12 -1.00 12.54
CA PHE A 118 5.54 -2.36 12.88
C PHE A 118 5.46 -2.57 14.39
N LYS A 119 4.61 -3.51 14.80
CA LYS A 119 4.58 -4.06 16.16
C LYS A 119 5.40 -5.34 16.23
N SER A 120 5.51 -5.92 17.43
CA SER A 120 6.29 -7.14 17.64
C SER A 120 5.81 -8.32 16.77
N ASN A 121 4.50 -8.45 16.56
CA ASN A 121 3.89 -9.61 15.91
C ASN A 121 3.00 -9.25 14.71
N SER A 122 2.91 -7.97 14.38
CA SER A 122 1.99 -7.50 13.34
C SER A 122 2.48 -6.21 12.70
N ALA A 123 1.92 -5.92 11.53
CA ALA A 123 2.09 -4.65 10.84
C ALA A 123 0.74 -3.97 10.66
N ILE A 124 0.62 -2.74 11.13
CA ILE A 124 -0.61 -1.95 11.03
C ILE A 124 -0.49 -1.02 9.83
N ILE A 125 -1.51 -1.06 8.98
CA ILE A 125 -1.59 -0.26 7.76
C ILE A 125 -2.56 0.90 7.98
N PHE A 126 -2.11 2.12 7.70
CA PHE A 126 -2.93 3.32 7.73
C PHE A 126 -2.97 3.98 6.36
N ILE A 127 -4.14 4.41 5.90
CA ILE A 127 -4.28 5.28 4.73
C ILE A 127 -4.01 6.72 5.15
N ILE A 128 -3.33 7.46 4.28
CA ILE A 128 -3.12 8.91 4.39
C ILE A 128 -4.22 9.60 3.55
N GLU A 129 -5.30 10.01 4.20
CA GLU A 129 -6.37 10.80 3.54
C GLU A 129 -5.87 12.24 3.37
N SER A 130 -5.91 12.77 2.14
CA SER A 130 -5.70 14.21 1.92
C SER A 130 -6.88 14.98 2.50
N GLU A 131 -6.57 16.07 3.22
CA GLU A 131 -7.54 17.11 3.56
C GLU A 131 -8.15 17.76 2.32
#